data_AF-Q98EU4-F1
#
_entry.id   AF-Q98EU4-F1
#
_cell.length_a   1.000
_cell.length_b   1.000
_cell.length_c   1.000
_cell.angle_alpha   90.00
_cell.angle_beta   90.00
_cell.angle_gamma   90.00
#
_symmetry.space_group_name_H-M   'P 1'
#
loop_
_entity.id
_entity.type
_entity.pdbx_description
1 polymer ?
#
loop_
_entity_poly.entity_id
_entity_poly.type
_entity_poly.pdbx_seq_one_letter_code
_entity_poly.pdbx_strand_id
1 'polypeptide(L)' 'MMSVIIGASRMDQLEQNLAATGVKLDADDLARLDEVSALPSEYPGWMLERQAAGRRPAPFVPKG' A
#
# COMPACT_ATOMS: atom_id res chain seq x y z
N MET A 1 0.97 18.94 -2.61
CA MET A 1 1.92 18.85 -1.49
C MET A 1 1.19 18.22 -0.32
N MET A 2 1.67 17.09 0.20
CA MET A 2 1.14 16.51 1.43
C MET A 2 1.99 17.02 2.59
N SER A 3 1.36 17.51 3.65
CA SER A 3 2.02 17.88 4.91
C SER A 3 1.50 16.96 6.00
N VAL A 4 2.38 16.48 6.87
CA VAL A 4 2.03 15.56 7.96
C VAL A 4 1.96 16.36 9.25
N ILE A 5 0.84 16.25 9.97
CA ILE A 5 0.66 16.86 11.29
C ILE A 5 1.00 15.79 12.34
N ILE A 6 1.96 16.09 13.21
CA ILE A 6 2.37 15.21 14.30
C ILE A 6 2.24 15.92 15.64
N GLY A 7 1.82 15.19 16.68
CA GLY A 7 1.77 15.68 18.06
C GLY A 7 2.84 15.02 18.93
N ALA A 8 3.17 15.64 20.06
CA ALA A 8 4.01 15.06 21.10
C ALA A 8 3.45 15.38 22.48
N SER A 9 3.30 14.37 23.34
CA SER A 9 2.79 14.55 24.71
C SER A 9 3.89 14.65 25.77
N ARG A 10 5.13 14.37 25.37
CA ARG A 10 6.33 14.41 26.22
C ARG A 10 7.51 14.98 25.45
N MET A 11 8.50 15.53 26.17
CA MET A 11 9.66 16.18 25.57
C MET A 11 10.55 15.23 24.76
N ASP A 12 10.76 14.00 25.25
CA ASP A 12 11.53 12.96 24.56
C ASP A 12 10.95 12.64 23.18
N GLN A 13 9.62 12.56 23.08
CA GLN A 13 8.93 12.30 21.83
C GLN A 13 9.09 13.48 20.84
N LEU A 14 9.02 14.71 21.32
CA LEU A 14 9.24 15.89 20.48
C LEU A 14 10.67 15.87 19.90
N GLU A 15 11.67 15.60 20.74
CA GLU A 15 13.07 15.50 20.30
C GLU A 15 13.25 14.42 19.23
N GLN A 16 12.64 13.24 19.42
CA GLN A 16 12.68 12.16 18.43
C GLN A 16 11.96 12.52 17.12
N ASN A 17 10.78 13.16 17.20
CA ASN A 17 10.03 13.62 16.03
C ASN A 17 10.86 14.61 15.18
N LEU A 18 11.56 15.54 15.84
CA LEU A 18 12.45 16.48 15.16
C LEU A 18 13.65 15.75 14.53
N ALA A 19 14.26 14.81 15.25
CA ALA A 19 15.38 14.02 14.74
C ALA A 19 14.99 13.15 13.53
N ALA A 20 13.75 12.68 13.45
CA ALA A 20 13.26 11.86 12.34
C ALA A 20 13.36 12.56 10.97
N THR A 21 13.33 13.90 10.94
CA THR A 21 13.52 14.66 9.69
C THR A 21 14.91 14.48 9.06
N GLY A 22 15.90 14.05 9.85
CA GLY A 22 17.25 13.74 9.38
C GLY A 22 17.44 12.30 8.90
N VAL A 23 16.43 11.44 9.08
CA VAL A 23 16.49 10.05 8.61
C VAL A 23 16.53 10.04 7.09
N LYS A 24 17.49 9.29 6.54
CA LYS A 24 17.60 9.04 5.10
C LYS A 24 17.39 7.56 4.88
N LEU A 25 16.37 7.23 4.11
CA LEU A 25 16.10 5.87 3.67
C LEU A 25 16.74 5.66 2.32
N ASP A 26 17.38 4.52 2.12
CA ASP A 26 17.85 4.12 0.81
C ASP A 26 16.74 3.45 -0.02
N ALA A 27 17.10 2.98 -1.21
CA ALA A 27 16.14 2.36 -2.12
C ALA A 27 15.58 1.04 -1.57
N ASP A 28 16.38 0.27 -0.83
CA ASP A 28 15.97 -1.02 -0.29
C ASP A 28 15.05 -0.82 0.92
N ASP A 29 15.33 0.18 1.76
CA ASP A 29 14.46 0.59 2.87
C ASP A 29 13.08 1.04 2.37
N LEU A 30 13.05 1.88 1.33
CA LEU A 30 11.81 2.34 0.72
C LEU A 30 11.01 1.17 0.10
N ALA A 31 11.69 0.27 -0.62
CA ALA A 31 11.04 -0.89 -1.22
C ALA A 31 10.38 -1.80 -0.17
N ARG A 32 11.05 -2.00 0.97
CA ARG A 32 10.49 -2.78 2.10
C ARG A 32 9.27 -2.09 2.71
N LEU A 33 9.31 -0.76 2.88
CA LEU A 33 8.19 0.00 3.41
C LEU A 33 6.97 -0.05 2.47
N ASP A 34 7.19 0.06 1.16
CA ASP A 34 6.13 -0.05 0.16
C ASP A 34 5.48 -1.44 0.17
N GLU A 35 6.27 -2.50 0.28
CA GLU A 35 5.77 -3.88 0.33
C GLU A 35 4.84 -4.11 1.53
N VAL A 36 5.27 -3.69 2.73
CA VAL A 36 4.50 -3.94 3.96
C VAL A 36 3.33 -2.98 4.15
N SER A 37 3.35 -1.82 3.47
CA SER A 37 2.27 -0.82 3.54
C SER A 37 1.25 -0.91 2.41
N ALA A 38 1.45 -1.83 1.46
CA ALA A 38 0.56 -2.05 0.34
C ALA A 38 -0.89 -2.25 0.81
N LEU A 39 -1.78 -1.35 0.37
CA LEU A 39 -3.18 -1.44 0.70
C LEU A 39 -3.80 -2.68 0.04
N PRO A 40 -4.71 -3.39 0.73
CA PRO A 40 -5.50 -4.43 0.09
C PRO A 40 -6.34 -3.81 -1.02
N SER A 41 -6.73 -4.62 -2.01
CA SER A 41 -7.56 -4.13 -3.11
C SER A 41 -8.80 -3.42 -2.58
N GLU A 42 -8.95 -2.15 -2.95
CA GLU A 42 -10.05 -1.31 -2.48
C GLU A 42 -11.36 -1.65 -3.18
N TYR A 43 -12.48 -1.31 -2.53
CA TYR A 43 -13.79 -1.37 -3.16
C TYR A 43 -13.96 -0.21 -4.17
N PRO A 44 -14.55 -0.43 -5.36
CA PRO A 44 -15.13 -1.68 -5.86
C PRO A 44 -14.15 -2.57 -6.65
N GLY A 45 -12.85 -2.24 -6.72
CA GLY A 45 -11.84 -2.94 -7.50
C GLY A 45 -11.82 -4.46 -7.25
N TRP A 46 -11.77 -4.89 -5.99
CA TRP A 46 -11.76 -6.31 -5.66
C TRP A 46 -13.04 -7.04 -6.09
N MET A 47 -14.18 -6.33 -6.08
CA MET A 47 -15.48 -6.91 -6.46
C MET A 47 -15.54 -7.16 -7.96
N LEU A 48 -15.01 -6.23 -8.75
CA LEU A 48 -14.95 -6.35 -10.21
C LEU A 48 -14.05 -7.50 -10.65
N GLU A 49 -12.87 -7.66 -10.02
CA GLU A 49 -11.97 -8.80 -10.28
C GLU A 49 -12.67 -10.13 -9.97
N ARG A 50 -13.31 -10.22 -8.81
CA ARG A 50 -14.06 -11.41 -8.38
C ARG A 50 -15.24 -11.73 -9.31
N GLN A 51 -15.99 -10.73 -9.76
CA GLN A 51 -17.12 -10.92 -10.67
C GLN A 51 -16.69 -11.20 -12.12
N ALA A 52 -15.55 -10.66 -12.57
CA ALA A 52 -14.99 -10.96 -13.87
C ALA A 52 -14.47 -12.42 -13.96
N ALA A 53 -14.00 -12.99 -12.85
CA ALA A 53 -13.52 -14.37 -12.80
C ALA A 53 -14.57 -15.41 -13.24
N GLY A 54 -15.87 -15.16 -13.00
CA GLY A 54 -16.96 -16.06 -13.40
C GLY A 54 -17.51 -15.85 -14.81
N ARG A 55 -17.10 -14.79 -15.52
CA ARG A 55 -17.69 -14.38 -16.81
C ARG A 55 -16.85 -14.77 -18.03
N ARG A 56 -15.74 -15.49 -17.85
CA ARG A 56 -14.86 -15.91 -18.95
C ARG A 56 -15.28 -17.31 -19.43
N PRO A 57 -15.95 -17.44 -20.60
CA PRO A 57 -16.31 -18.75 -21.12
C PRO A 57 -15.04 -19.54 -21.46
N ALA A 58 -15.08 -20.86 -21.27
CA ALA A 58 -14.01 -21.74 -21.70
C ALA A 58 -13.82 -21.63 -23.22
N PRO A 59 -12.58 -21.75 -23.73
CA PRO A 59 -12.34 -21.85 -25.16
C PRO A 59 -13.18 -22.97 -25.77
N PHE A 60 -13.81 -22.70 -26.92
CA PHE A 60 -14.58 -23.70 -27.64
C PHE A 60 -13.67 -24.86 -28.09
N VAL A 61 -14.05 -26.09 -27.75
CA VAL A 61 -13.40 -27.31 -28.23
C VAL A 61 -14.39 -28.03 -29.17
N PRO A 62 -14.11 -28.13 -30.48
CA PRO A 62 -14.96 -28.88 -31.40
C PRO A 62 -14.95 -30.37 -31.03
N LYS A 63 -16.14 -30.99 -30.94
CA LYS A 63 -16.26 -32.46 -30.96
C LYS A 63 -16.21 -32.92 -32.41
N GLY A 64 -15.20 -33.73 -32.73
CA GLY A 64 -15.13 -34.49 -33.98
C GLY A 64 -16.16 -35.61 -34.03
#